data_AF-A0A0R3UGF5-F1
#
_entry.id   AF-A0A0R3UGF5-F1
#
_cell.length_a   1.000
_cell.length_b   1.000
_cell.length_c   1.000
_cell.angle_alpha   90.00
_cell.angle_beta   90.00
_cell.angle_gamma   90.00
#
_symmetry.space_group_name_H-M   'P 1'
#
loop_
_entity.id
_entity.type
_entity.pdbx_description
1 polymer ?
#
loop_
_entity_poly.entity_id
_entity_poly.type
_entity_poly.pdbx_seq_one_letter_code
_entity_poly.pdbx_strand_id
1 'polypeptide(L)'
;MKDEWKVNFVRIFAELEWAHWFYLDNCLKDTQEAGVDFFGFCQQMFERFTHLIPKKTQWKEKFFEWKHYRGTTCTGSAVILDEYLSMVLLVQGFNNDRWTFPGGKVNQGETLQECAIREVMEETGLNIEHRIDENLFLETIVGETKRRAYIVEGFPRTTRLQPSTQNEIEASF
;
A
#
# COMPACT_ATOMS: atom_id res chain seq x y z
N MET A 1 -19.69 13.75 7.45
CA MET A 1 -19.71 12.48 8.24
C MET A 1 -20.88 11.53 7.98
N LYS A 2 -22.17 11.93 7.99
CA LYS A 2 -23.29 10.95 7.84
C LYS A 2 -23.37 10.25 6.48
N ASP A 3 -23.04 10.94 5.38
CA ASP A 3 -23.01 10.34 4.03
C ASP A 3 -21.64 9.73 3.66
N GLU A 4 -20.60 10.03 4.44
CA GLU A 4 -19.23 9.58 4.14
C GLU A 4 -19.03 8.09 4.37
N TRP A 5 -19.70 7.44 5.33
CA TRP A 5 -19.44 6.02 5.60
C TRP A 5 -19.85 5.08 4.45
N LYS A 6 -20.88 5.41 3.68
CA LYS A 6 -21.26 4.60 2.51
C LYS A 6 -20.25 4.71 1.37
N VAL A 7 -19.55 5.85 1.27
CA VAL A 7 -18.61 6.17 0.19
C VAL A 7 -17.15 5.95 0.63
N ASN A 8 -16.88 5.95 1.93
CA ASN A 8 -15.56 6.21 2.51
C ASN A 8 -15.24 5.33 3.73
N PHE A 9 -15.97 4.22 3.95
CA PHE A 9 -15.61 3.26 5.01
C PHE A 9 -14.18 2.73 4.86
N VAL A 10 -13.67 2.65 3.63
CA VAL A 10 -12.28 2.29 3.34
C VAL A 10 -11.31 3.22 4.04
N ARG A 11 -11.53 4.53 3.92
CA ARG A 11 -10.70 5.54 4.59
C ARG A 11 -10.82 5.44 6.10
N ILE A 12 -12.02 5.27 6.64
CA ILE A 12 -12.20 5.18 8.09
C ILE A 12 -11.44 4.00 8.69
N PHE A 13 -11.49 2.82 8.06
CA PHE A 13 -10.72 1.68 8.55
C PHE A 13 -9.21 1.85 8.34
N ALA A 14 -8.77 2.55 7.29
CA ALA A 14 -7.35 2.89 7.13
C ALA A 14 -6.84 3.83 8.24
N GLU A 15 -7.61 4.88 8.58
CA GLU A 15 -7.27 5.80 9.68
C GLU A 15 -7.27 5.08 11.04
N LEU A 16 -8.23 4.17 11.27
CA LEU A 16 -8.27 3.35 12.48
C LEU A 16 -7.09 2.39 12.55
N GLU A 17 -6.64 1.86 11.41
CA GLU A 17 -5.46 1.00 11.35
C GLU A 17 -4.20 1.79 11.71
N TRP A 18 -4.03 3.01 11.18
CA TRP A 18 -2.93 3.87 11.58
C TRP A 18 -2.97 4.21 13.07
N ALA A 19 -4.16 4.49 13.61
CA ALA A 19 -4.34 4.70 15.05
C ALA A 19 -3.99 3.44 15.87
N HIS A 20 -4.27 2.25 15.35
CA HIS A 20 -3.92 0.98 15.99
C HIS A 20 -2.41 0.75 15.99
N TRP A 21 -1.73 0.96 14.85
CA TRP A 21 -0.26 0.91 14.78
C TRP A 21 0.37 1.91 15.76
N PHE A 22 -0.12 3.15 15.77
CA PHE A 22 0.34 4.16 16.72
C PHE A 22 0.16 3.73 18.18
N TYR A 23 -1.00 3.12 18.52
CA TYR A 23 -1.27 2.59 19.85
C TYR A 23 -0.27 1.48 20.24
N LEU A 24 -0.03 0.51 19.34
CA LEU A 24 0.95 -0.55 19.58
C LEU A 24 2.36 0.03 19.77
N ASP A 25 2.77 0.95 18.91
CA ASP A 25 4.13 1.48 18.86
C ASP A 25 4.45 2.57 19.88
N ASN A 26 3.45 3.26 20.44
CA ASN A 26 3.69 4.41 21.33
C ASN A 26 3.01 4.27 22.68
N CYS A 27 1.91 3.52 22.78
CA CYS A 27 1.19 3.35 24.04
C CYS A 27 1.55 2.05 24.76
N LEU A 28 2.01 1.03 24.03
CA LEU A 28 2.34 -0.28 24.60
C LEU A 28 3.83 -0.63 24.61
N LYS A 29 4.71 0.16 23.97
CA LYS A 29 6.16 -0.14 23.93
C LYS A 29 6.81 -0.30 25.30
N ASP A 30 6.28 0.38 26.32
CA ASP A 30 6.83 0.36 27.68
C ASP A 30 5.94 -0.39 28.69
N THR A 31 4.92 -1.14 28.23
CA THR A 31 4.03 -1.92 29.12
C THR A 31 4.25 -3.43 28.94
N GLN A 32 4.02 -4.21 30.00
CA GLN A 32 3.96 -5.69 29.92
C GLN A 32 2.63 -6.21 29.36
N GLU A 33 1.75 -5.32 28.88
CA GLU A 33 0.41 -5.68 28.44
C GLU A 33 0.42 -6.18 27.00
N ALA A 34 -0.25 -7.30 26.74
CA ALA A 34 -0.51 -7.75 25.39
C ALA A 34 -1.51 -6.79 24.72
N GLY A 35 -1.11 -6.19 23.60
CA GLY A 35 -2.00 -5.36 22.79
C GLY A 35 -3.20 -6.14 22.24
N VAL A 36 -4.23 -5.42 21.82
CA VAL A 36 -5.36 -6.00 21.10
C VAL A 36 -5.07 -6.10 19.61
N ASP A 37 -5.68 -7.07 18.94
CA ASP A 37 -5.67 -7.13 17.50
C ASP A 37 -6.51 -5.98 16.90
N PHE A 38 -6.38 -5.77 15.58
CA PHE A 38 -7.04 -4.63 14.94
C PHE A 38 -8.58 -4.68 15.07
N PHE A 39 -9.17 -5.88 15.04
CA PHE A 39 -10.61 -6.03 15.23
C PHE A 39 -11.04 -5.65 16.65
N GLY A 40 -10.32 -6.11 17.68
CA GLY A 40 -10.55 -5.76 19.07
C GLY A 40 -10.35 -4.26 19.33
N PHE A 41 -9.35 -3.66 18.70
CA PHE A 41 -9.15 -2.21 18.74
C PHE A 41 -10.37 -1.45 18.19
N CYS A 42 -10.86 -1.84 17.01
CA CYS A 42 -12.06 -1.24 16.41
C CYS A 42 -13.28 -1.43 17.32
N GLN A 43 -13.45 -2.62 17.91
CA GLN A 43 -14.57 -2.88 18.82
C GLN A 43 -14.56 -1.92 20.02
N GLN A 44 -13.42 -1.75 20.68
CA GLN A 44 -13.31 -0.84 21.83
C GLN A 44 -13.54 0.62 21.44
N MET A 45 -12.99 1.05 20.31
CA MET A 45 -13.20 2.41 19.80
C MET A 45 -14.68 2.69 19.52
N PHE A 46 -15.38 1.73 18.92
CA PHE A 46 -16.77 1.86 18.56
C PHE A 46 -17.76 1.71 19.73
N GLU A 47 -17.41 0.93 20.75
CA GLU A 47 -18.15 0.87 22.01
C GLU A 47 -18.02 2.17 22.81
N ARG A 48 -16.82 2.78 22.82
CA ARG A 48 -16.55 4.02 23.56
C ARG A 48 -17.02 5.27 22.82
N PHE A 49 -16.85 5.32 21.51
CA PHE A 49 -17.17 6.47 20.66
C PHE A 49 -18.28 6.11 19.67
N THR A 50 -19.45 5.73 20.21
CA THR A 50 -20.62 5.30 19.43
C THR A 50 -21.10 6.31 18.38
N HIS A 51 -20.77 7.60 18.54
CA HIS A 51 -21.09 8.65 17.58
C HIS A 51 -20.28 8.59 16.28
N LEU A 52 -19.15 7.87 16.26
CA LEU A 52 -18.34 7.67 15.06
C LEU A 52 -19.09 6.82 14.04
N ILE A 53 -19.92 5.88 14.49
CA ILE A 53 -20.69 4.99 13.62
C ILE A 53 -22.05 5.62 13.30
N PRO A 54 -22.40 5.80 12.01
CA PRO A 54 -23.73 6.25 11.64
C PRO A 54 -24.80 5.28 12.15
N LYS A 55 -25.94 5.83 12.57
CA LYS A 55 -27.07 5.02 13.03
C LYS A 55 -27.44 3.98 11.97
N LYS A 56 -27.64 2.72 12.43
CA LYS A 56 -27.98 1.54 11.61
C LYS A 56 -26.84 0.97 10.75
N THR A 57 -25.61 1.44 10.88
CA THR A 57 -24.46 0.83 10.21
C THR A 57 -24.01 -0.43 10.96
N GLN A 58 -23.96 -1.57 10.26
CA GLN A 58 -23.35 -2.80 10.75
C GLN A 58 -21.83 -2.73 10.54
N TRP A 59 -21.11 -2.08 11.46
CA TRP A 59 -19.67 -1.85 11.31
C TRP A 59 -18.84 -3.13 11.20
N LYS A 60 -19.28 -4.23 11.85
CA LYS A 60 -18.61 -5.54 11.76
C LYS A 60 -18.64 -6.11 10.35
N GLU A 61 -19.78 -6.01 9.66
CA GLU A 61 -19.88 -6.41 8.24
C GLU A 61 -18.96 -5.54 7.38
N LYS A 62 -18.96 -4.22 7.62
CA LYS A 62 -18.07 -3.28 6.92
C LYS A 62 -16.58 -3.53 7.18
N PHE A 63 -16.22 -4.01 8.35
CA PHE A 63 -14.85 -4.43 8.65
C PHE A 63 -14.43 -5.61 7.80
N PHE A 64 -15.29 -6.64 7.67
CA PHE A 64 -14.98 -7.80 6.82
C PHE A 64 -14.98 -7.45 5.33
N GLU A 65 -15.90 -6.58 4.88
CA GLU A 65 -15.87 -6.02 3.52
C GLU A 65 -14.54 -5.30 3.26
N TRP A 66 -14.10 -4.43 4.18
CA TRP A 66 -12.82 -3.73 4.08
C TRP A 66 -11.62 -4.68 4.08
N LYS A 67 -11.62 -5.68 4.98
CA LYS A 67 -10.55 -6.68 5.06
C LYS A 67 -10.45 -7.49 3.77
N HIS A 68 -11.59 -7.86 3.19
CA HIS A 68 -11.64 -8.52 1.90
C HIS A 68 -11.14 -7.60 0.78
N TYR A 69 -11.67 -6.37 0.69
CA TYR A 69 -11.23 -5.36 -0.28
C TYR A 69 -9.70 -5.13 -0.24
N ARG A 70 -9.12 -5.01 0.95
CA ARG A 70 -7.68 -4.89 1.17
C ARG A 70 -6.87 -6.11 0.75
N GLY A 71 -7.47 -7.29 0.85
CA GLY A 71 -6.88 -8.56 0.44
C GLY A 71 -6.91 -8.76 -1.08
N THR A 72 -7.85 -8.11 -1.77
CA THR A 72 -8.08 -8.23 -3.22
C THR A 72 -7.70 -6.98 -4.01
N THR A 73 -7.14 -5.96 -3.35
CA THR A 73 -6.73 -4.71 -3.98
C THR A 73 -5.69 -5.00 -5.06
N CYS A 74 -5.94 -4.52 -6.28
CA CYS A 74 -5.02 -4.67 -7.39
C CYS A 74 -3.68 -4.00 -7.06
N THR A 75 -2.60 -4.49 -7.68
CA THR A 75 -1.26 -3.91 -7.49
C THR A 75 -0.72 -3.37 -8.81
N GLY A 76 -0.14 -2.17 -8.76
CA GLY A 76 0.63 -1.57 -9.83
C GLY A 76 2.12 -1.55 -9.47
N SER A 77 2.96 -2.04 -10.37
CA SER A 77 4.43 -2.05 -10.21
C SER A 77 5.14 -1.69 -11.51
N ALA A 78 6.46 -1.55 -11.47
CA ALA A 78 7.28 -1.31 -12.66
C ALA A 78 8.50 -2.23 -12.75
N VAL A 79 8.74 -2.77 -13.95
CA VAL A 79 9.98 -3.42 -14.38
C VAL A 79 10.84 -2.34 -15.02
N ILE A 80 11.82 -1.83 -14.28
CA ILE A 80 12.67 -0.73 -14.75
C ILE A 80 13.99 -1.31 -15.27
N LEU A 81 14.20 -1.21 -16.58
CA LEU A 81 15.38 -1.72 -17.27
C LEU A 81 16.40 -0.62 -17.50
N ASP A 82 17.67 -0.98 -17.38
CA ASP A 82 18.76 -0.06 -17.67
C ASP A 82 18.86 0.27 -19.17
N GLU A 83 19.67 1.27 -19.51
CA GLU A 83 19.93 1.71 -20.89
C GLU A 83 20.48 0.63 -21.84
N TYR A 84 21.00 -0.46 -21.29
CA TYR A 84 21.52 -1.61 -22.05
C TYR A 84 20.60 -2.85 -22.01
N LEU A 85 19.42 -2.76 -21.40
CA LEU A 85 18.44 -3.86 -21.26
C LEU A 85 19.04 -5.14 -20.65
N SER A 86 19.94 -4.97 -19.70
CA SER A 86 20.77 -6.03 -19.09
C SER A 86 20.60 -6.13 -17.58
N MET A 87 20.09 -5.09 -16.94
CA MET A 87 19.82 -5.02 -15.50
C MET A 87 18.39 -4.56 -15.26
N VAL A 88 17.83 -4.98 -14.13
CA VAL A 88 16.49 -4.59 -13.69
C VAL A 88 16.55 -4.07 -12.27
N LEU A 89 15.85 -2.96 -12.01
CA LEU A 89 15.77 -2.43 -10.66
C LEU A 89 14.86 -3.30 -9.78
N LEU A 90 15.35 -3.66 -8.61
CA LEU A 90 14.60 -4.36 -7.58
C LEU A 90 14.68 -3.59 -6.25
N VAL A 91 13.67 -3.79 -5.43
CA VAL A 91 13.58 -3.28 -4.06
C VAL A 91 13.49 -4.45 -3.08
N GLN A 92 14.06 -4.26 -1.89
CA GLN A 92 14.00 -5.21 -0.79
C GLN A 92 13.38 -4.51 0.43
N GLY A 93 12.31 -5.07 0.97
CA GLY A 93 11.71 -4.56 2.21
C GLY A 93 12.51 -5.00 3.44
N PHE A 94 12.67 -4.13 4.45
CA PHE A 94 13.49 -4.44 5.63
C PHE A 94 13.06 -5.70 6.40
N ASN A 95 11.78 -6.08 6.33
CA ASN A 95 11.24 -7.22 7.07
C ASN A 95 11.15 -8.51 6.23
N ASN A 96 11.60 -8.50 4.97
CA ASN A 96 11.49 -9.65 4.09
C ASN A 96 12.71 -9.73 3.17
N ASP A 97 13.46 -10.83 3.24
CA ASP A 97 14.65 -11.10 2.40
C ASP A 97 14.30 -11.41 0.94
N ARG A 98 13.24 -10.79 0.41
CA ARG A 98 12.74 -11.00 -0.95
C ARG A 98 12.88 -9.72 -1.73
N TRP A 99 13.56 -9.85 -2.86
CA TRP A 99 13.61 -8.82 -3.88
C TRP A 99 12.33 -8.84 -4.71
N THR A 100 11.75 -7.66 -4.91
CA THR A 100 10.55 -7.48 -5.73
C THR A 100 10.73 -6.29 -6.66
N PHE A 101 9.89 -6.21 -7.70
CA PHE A 101 9.78 -4.97 -8.47
C PHE A 101 9.18 -3.86 -7.60
N PRO A 102 9.61 -2.60 -7.79
CA PRO A 102 9.00 -1.49 -7.08
C PRO A 102 7.51 -1.37 -7.42
N GLY A 103 6.67 -1.27 -6.41
CA GLY A 103 5.22 -1.30 -6.58
C GLY A 103 4.42 -1.71 -5.35
N GLY A 104 3.12 -1.40 -5.38
CA GLY A 104 2.24 -1.60 -4.24
C GLY A 104 0.77 -1.64 -4.63
N LYS A 105 -0.10 -1.35 -3.67
CA LYS A 105 -1.55 -1.47 -3.81
C LYS A 105 -2.13 -0.19 -4.38
N VAL A 106 -3.09 -0.34 -5.28
CA VAL A 106 -3.83 0.78 -5.87
C VAL A 106 -4.66 1.49 -4.79
N ASN A 107 -4.54 2.82 -4.72
CA ASN A 107 -5.34 3.66 -3.86
C ASN A 107 -6.75 3.91 -4.42
N GLN A 108 -7.67 4.40 -3.57
CA GLN A 108 -9.04 4.67 -4.01
C GLN A 108 -9.07 5.77 -5.07
N GLY A 109 -9.61 5.44 -6.25
CA GLY A 109 -9.73 6.37 -7.38
C GLY A 109 -8.47 6.48 -8.24
N GLU A 110 -7.42 5.75 -7.91
CA GLU A 110 -6.14 5.70 -8.64
C GLU A 110 -6.21 4.64 -9.74
N THR A 111 -5.63 4.93 -10.90
CA THR A 111 -5.41 3.94 -11.96
C THR A 111 -4.19 3.06 -11.66
N LEU A 112 -4.08 1.90 -12.31
CA LEU A 112 -2.89 1.04 -12.15
C LEU A 112 -1.59 1.74 -12.57
N GLN A 113 -1.66 2.64 -13.55
CA GLN A 113 -0.52 3.41 -14.02
C GLN A 113 -0.11 4.46 -13.00
N GLU A 114 -1.05 5.26 -12.48
CA GLU A 114 -0.80 6.24 -11.43
C GLU A 114 -0.22 5.57 -10.17
N CYS A 115 -0.77 4.41 -9.79
CA CYS A 115 -0.24 3.59 -8.70
C CYS A 115 1.22 3.19 -8.94
N ALA A 116 1.55 2.66 -10.13
CA ALA A 116 2.93 2.28 -10.44
C ALA A 116 3.89 3.49 -10.39
N ILE A 117 3.47 4.65 -10.91
CA ILE A 117 4.27 5.88 -10.87
C ILE A 117 4.53 6.32 -9.42
N ARG A 118 3.47 6.36 -8.58
CA ARG A 118 3.56 6.77 -7.18
C ARG A 118 4.47 5.83 -6.39
N GLU A 119 4.24 4.53 -6.48
CA GLU A 119 5.02 3.54 -5.72
C GLU A 119 6.49 3.58 -6.11
N VAL A 120 6.81 3.62 -7.42
CA VAL A 120 8.21 3.74 -7.87
C VAL A 120 8.87 5.00 -7.31
N MET A 121 8.17 6.13 -7.31
CA MET A 121 8.67 7.37 -6.73
C MET A 121 8.90 7.24 -5.22
N GLU A 122 7.96 6.64 -4.48
CA GLU A 122 8.04 6.46 -3.03
C GLU A 122 9.20 5.54 -2.62
N GLU A 123 9.33 4.40 -3.31
CA GLU A 123 10.29 3.35 -2.95
C GLU A 123 11.71 3.60 -3.49
N THR A 124 11.86 4.36 -4.57
CA THR A 124 13.15 4.51 -5.26
C THR A 124 13.57 5.96 -5.51
N GLY A 125 12.64 6.92 -5.45
CA GLY A 125 12.86 8.31 -5.85
C GLY A 125 12.89 8.55 -7.36
N LEU A 126 12.57 7.54 -8.18
CA LEU A 126 12.56 7.66 -9.64
C LEU A 126 11.23 8.20 -10.16
N ASN A 127 11.28 9.21 -11.03
CA ASN A 127 10.11 9.63 -11.80
C ASN A 127 10.03 8.86 -13.13
N ILE A 128 9.03 8.00 -13.26
CA ILE A 128 8.73 7.25 -14.49
C ILE A 128 7.56 7.82 -15.31
N GLU A 129 6.91 8.90 -14.85
CA GLU A 129 5.66 9.45 -15.44
C GLU A 129 5.73 9.70 -16.94
N HIS A 130 6.87 10.24 -17.43
CA HIS A 130 7.06 10.54 -18.86
C HIS A 130 7.67 9.39 -19.67
N ARG A 131 7.88 8.22 -19.05
CA ARG A 131 8.51 7.05 -19.68
C ARG A 131 7.63 5.81 -19.68
N ILE A 132 6.64 5.76 -18.80
CA ILE A 132 5.68 4.66 -18.74
C ILE A 132 4.76 4.69 -19.96
N ASP A 133 4.59 3.53 -20.60
CA ASP A 133 3.62 3.31 -21.66
C ASP A 133 2.43 2.51 -21.09
N GLU A 134 1.22 3.04 -21.25
CA GLU A 134 -0.01 2.40 -20.76
C GLU A 134 -0.26 1.01 -21.36
N ASN A 135 0.31 0.73 -22.53
CA ASN A 135 0.13 -0.51 -23.29
C ASN A 135 1.27 -1.52 -23.11
N LEU A 136 2.37 -1.12 -22.47
CA LEU A 136 3.53 -1.98 -22.27
C LEU A 136 3.61 -2.49 -20.83
N PHE A 137 2.96 -3.62 -20.58
CA PHE A 137 2.91 -4.22 -19.25
C PHE A 137 2.84 -5.75 -19.29
N LEU A 138 3.20 -6.36 -18.16
CA LEU A 138 2.91 -7.74 -17.80
C LEU A 138 1.74 -7.76 -16.82
N GLU A 139 0.76 -8.62 -17.05
CA GLU A 139 -0.38 -8.78 -16.13
C GLU A 139 -0.53 -10.24 -15.72
N THR A 140 -0.78 -10.45 -14.43
CA THR A 140 -1.14 -11.74 -13.87
C THR A 140 -2.25 -11.59 -12.85
N ILE A 141 -2.99 -12.66 -12.63
CA ILE A 141 -4.04 -12.73 -11.61
C ILE A 141 -3.63 -13.82 -10.62
N VAL A 142 -3.42 -13.42 -9.37
CA VAL A 142 -3.05 -14.33 -8.27
C VAL A 142 -4.21 -14.35 -7.28
N GLY A 143 -4.93 -15.46 -7.22
CA GLY A 143 -6.21 -15.53 -6.51
C GLY A 143 -7.23 -14.59 -7.17
N GLU A 144 -7.74 -13.62 -6.41
CA GLU A 144 -8.65 -12.58 -6.92
C GLU A 144 -7.93 -11.25 -7.19
N THR A 145 -6.62 -11.19 -6.94
CA THR A 145 -5.85 -9.96 -7.07
C THR A 145 -5.20 -9.87 -8.44
N LYS A 146 -5.55 -8.82 -9.19
CA LYS A 146 -4.83 -8.44 -10.41
C LYS A 146 -3.52 -7.75 -10.04
N ARG A 147 -2.43 -8.19 -10.66
CA ARG A 147 -1.09 -7.61 -10.52
C ARG A 147 -0.60 -7.19 -11.90
N ARG A 148 -0.29 -5.91 -12.06
CA ARG A 148 0.23 -5.35 -13.30
C ARG A 148 1.60 -4.72 -13.07
N ALA A 149 2.57 -5.10 -13.90
CA ALA A 149 3.91 -4.54 -13.90
C ALA A 149 4.17 -3.85 -15.24
N TYR A 150 4.35 -2.54 -15.25
CA TYR A 150 4.68 -1.77 -16.46
C TYR A 150 6.16 -1.92 -16.79
N ILE A 151 6.51 -2.06 -18.07
CA ILE A 151 7.91 -2.13 -18.48
C ILE A 151 8.37 -0.73 -18.84
N VAL A 152 9.47 -0.30 -18.23
CA VAL A 152 10.05 1.03 -18.47
C VAL A 152 11.53 0.87 -18.78
N GLU A 153 11.94 1.34 -19.95
CA GLU A 153 13.28 1.10 -20.49
C GLU A 153 14.15 2.37 -20.45
N GLY A 154 15.46 2.20 -20.57
CA GLY A 154 16.36 3.31 -20.84
C GLY A 154 16.75 4.13 -19.61
N PHE A 155 16.75 3.52 -18.41
CA PHE A 155 17.18 4.20 -17.18
C PHE A 155 18.71 4.16 -17.02
N PRO A 156 19.37 5.30 -16.72
CA PRO A 156 20.80 5.31 -16.45
C PRO A 156 21.14 4.53 -15.18
N ARG A 157 22.22 3.74 -15.22
CA ARG A 157 22.68 2.91 -14.08
C ARG A 157 23.10 3.70 -12.82
N THR A 158 23.26 5.02 -12.92
CA THR A 158 23.83 5.87 -11.86
C THR A 158 22.80 6.67 -11.09
N THR A 159 21.51 6.38 -11.26
CA THR A 159 20.48 7.14 -10.56
C THR A 159 20.61 6.88 -9.06
N ARG A 160 21.00 7.90 -8.28
CA ARG A 160 21.03 7.82 -6.81
C ARG A 160 19.62 7.53 -6.32
N LEU A 161 19.35 6.27 -6.00
CA LEU A 161 18.08 5.85 -5.45
C LEU A 161 17.99 6.36 -4.02
N GLN A 162 16.93 7.11 -3.73
CA GLN A 162 16.65 7.61 -2.39
C GLN A 162 15.17 7.35 -2.13
N PRO A 163 14.81 6.27 -1.38
CA PRO A 163 13.44 6.08 -0.95
C PRO A 163 13.00 7.32 -0.16
N SER A 164 11.80 7.81 -0.43
CA SER A 164 11.24 8.94 0.31
C SER A 164 10.73 8.51 1.69
N THR A 165 10.46 7.21 1.88
CA THR A 165 10.07 6.60 3.15
C THR A 165 11.31 6.16 3.94
N GLN A 166 11.67 6.90 4.99
CA GLN A 166 12.70 6.46 5.94
C GLN A 166 12.21 5.21 6.68
N ASN A 167 12.98 4.12 6.58
CA ASN A 167 12.85 2.84 7.30
C ASN A 167 11.99 1.73 6.65
N GLU A 168 11.63 1.78 5.36
CA GLU A 168 10.87 0.69 4.72
C GLU A 168 11.59 -0.10 3.61
N ILE A 169 12.50 0.50 2.82
CA ILE A 169 13.05 -0.15 1.62
C ILE A 169 14.55 0.12 1.39
N GLU A 170 15.30 -0.91 0.99
CA GLU A 170 16.60 -0.81 0.32
C GLU A 170 16.43 -1.06 -1.19
N ALA A 171 17.01 -0.20 -2.04
CA ALA A 171 16.90 -0.30 -3.49
C ALA A 171 18.30 -0.47 -4.13
N SER A 172 18.44 -1.44 -5.04
CA SER A 172 19.70 -1.68 -5.77
C SER A 172 19.47 -2.18 -7.18
N PHE A 173 20.39 -1.83 -8.08
CA PHE A 173 20.51 -2.38 -9.44
C PHE A 173 21.32 -3.68 -9.45
#